data_AF-A0A1T4WUC6-F1
#
_entry.id   AF-A0A1T4WUC6-F1
#
_cell.length_a   1.000
_cell.length_b   1.000
_cell.length_c   1.000
_cell.angle_alpha   90.00
_cell.angle_beta   90.00
_cell.angle_gamma   90.00
#
_symmetry.space_group_name_H-M   'P 1'
#
loop_
_entity.id
_entity.type
_entity.pdbx_description
1 polymer ?
#
loop_
_entity_poly.entity_id
_entity_poly.type
_entity_poly.pdbx_seq_one_letter_code
_entity_poly.pdbx_strand_id
1 'polypeptide(L)' 'MNVDLTPQQWLILLGVVGIFAALSLYSIWDAFHRQFKSTGEKMAWVQVSVLVPFLGGLAYLIFGKRRGERIR' A
#
# COMPACT_ATOMS: atom_id res chain seq x y z
N MET A 1 22.09 5.05 26.17
CA MET A 1 21.93 6.34 25.48
C MET A 1 20.44 6.47 25.18
N ASN A 2 19.71 7.30 25.92
CA ASN A 2 18.28 7.51 25.64
C ASN A 2 18.19 8.54 24.51
N VAL A 3 17.55 8.16 23.40
CA VAL A 3 17.31 9.07 22.28
C VAL A 3 15.88 9.58 22.45
N ASP A 4 15.75 10.70 23.15
CA ASP A 4 14.48 11.38 23.30
C ASP A 4 14.19 12.17 22.03
N LEU A 5 13.16 11.74 21.28
CA LEU A 5 12.73 12.42 20.07
C LEU A 5 11.90 13.65 20.41
N THR A 6 12.24 14.78 19.79
CA THR A 6 11.43 16.00 19.86
C THR A 6 10.04 15.78 19.24
N PRO A 7 9.01 16.55 19.64
CA PRO A 7 7.68 16.46 19.03
C PRO A 7 7.71 16.60 17.50
N GLN A 8 8.59 17.45 16.97
CA GLN A 8 8.77 17.62 15.52
C GLN A 8 9.29 16.35 14.84
N GLN A 9 10.27 15.66 15.44
CA GLN A 9 10.79 14.40 14.91
C GLN A 9 9.71 13.30 14.93
N TRP A 10 8.90 13.25 15.98
CA TRP A 10 7.73 12.35 16.03
C TRP A 10 6.74 12.65 14.90
N LEU A 11 6.41 13.92 14.68
CA LEU A 11 5.51 14.33 13.60
C LEU A 11 6.05 13.91 12.23
N ILE A 12 7.34 14.10 11.97
CA ILE A 12 7.98 13.68 10.71
C ILE A 12 7.91 12.15 10.56
N LEU A 13 8.26 11.40 11.61
CA LEU A 13 8.24 9.95 11.58
C LEU A 13 6.82 9.41 11.32
N LEU A 14 5.84 9.92 12.06
CA LEU A 14 4.43 9.56 11.88
C LEU A 14 3.91 9.97 10.50
N GLY A 15 4.33 11.11 9.97
CA GLY A 15 3.98 11.55 8.63
C GLY A 15 4.51 10.60 7.56
N VAL A 16 5.79 10.22 7.64
CA VAL A 16 6.43 9.30 6.71
C VAL A 16 5.79 7.91 6.78
N VAL A 17 5.65 7.35 7.99
CA VAL A 17 4.98 6.06 8.21
C VAL A 17 3.52 6.11 7.76
N GLY A 18 2.83 7.21 8.02
CA GLY A 18 1.44 7.42 7.63
C GLY A 18 1.23 7.43 6.12
N ILE A 19 2.08 8.13 5.37
CA ILE A 19 2.05 8.12 3.89
C ILE A 19 2.22 6.70 3.36
N PHE A 20 3.17 5.97 3.93
CA PHE A 20 3.47 4.62 3.53
C PHE A 20 2.35 3.62 3.85
N ALA A 21 1.79 3.70 5.05
CA ALA A 21 0.62 2.92 5.43
C ALA A 21 -0.57 3.26 4.52
N ALA A 22 -0.81 4.55 4.26
CA ALA A 22 -1.88 5.00 3.37
C ALA A 22 -1.71 4.46 1.94
N LEU A 23 -0.49 4.43 1.41
CA LEU A 23 -0.20 3.86 0.08
C LEU A 23 -0.54 2.36 0.02
N SER A 24 -0.10 1.58 1.01
CA SER A 24 -0.40 0.15 1.09
C SER A 24 -1.91 -0.09 1.27
N LEU A 25 -2.55 0.62 2.19
CA LEU A 25 -4.00 0.50 2.46
C LEU A 25 -4.83 0.88 1.24
N TYR A 26 -4.48 1.97 0.55
CA TYR A 26 -5.15 2.39 -0.67
C TYR A 26 -5.00 1.35 -1.78
N SER A 27 -3.81 0.74 -1.92
CA SER A 27 -3.55 -0.29 -2.92
C SER A 27 -4.40 -1.54 -2.68
N ILE A 28 -4.49 -1.99 -1.43
CA ILE A 28 -5.33 -3.11 -1.02
C ILE A 28 -6.82 -2.78 -1.27
N TRP A 29 -7.26 -1.60 -0.83
CA TRP A 29 -8.63 -1.14 -1.05
C TRP A 29 -8.97 -1.09 -2.55
N ASP A 30 -8.15 -0.46 -3.40
CA ASP A 30 -8.38 -0.38 -4.85
C ASP A 30 -8.37 -1.78 -5.49
N ALA A 31 -7.55 -2.72 -5.01
CA ALA A 31 -7.56 -4.11 -5.49
C ALA A 31 -8.88 -4.83 -5.15
N PHE A 32 -9.46 -4.58 -3.99
CA PHE A 32 -10.78 -5.14 -3.65
C PHE A 32 -11.93 -4.53 -4.46
N HIS A 33 -11.78 -3.27 -4.91
CA HIS A 33 -12.76 -2.56 -5.76
C HIS A 33 -12.57 -2.83 -7.28
N ARG A 34 -11.75 -3.82 -7.62
CA ARG A 34 -11.50 -4.24 -9.01
C ARG A 34 -11.81 -5.72 -9.23
N GLN A 35 -12.24 -6.04 -10.44
CA GLN A 35 -12.28 -7.41 -10.95
C GLN A 35 -10.98 -7.71 -11.69
N PHE A 36 -10.29 -8.75 -11.23
CA PHE A 36 -9.08 -9.28 -11.88
C PHE A 36 -9.44 -10.56 -12.65
N LYS A 37 -8.54 -11.00 -13.54
CA LYS A 37 -8.74 -12.23 -14.32
C LYS A 37 -8.91 -13.48 -13.46
N SER A 38 -8.33 -13.49 -12.26
CA SER A 38 -8.51 -14.56 -11.28
C SER A 38 -8.42 -14.02 -9.85
N THR A 39 -9.00 -14.76 -8.91
CA THR A 39 -8.85 -14.49 -7.48
C THR A 39 -7.38 -14.56 -7.05
N GLY A 40 -6.61 -15.50 -7.61
CA GLY A 40 -5.17 -15.63 -7.31
C GLY A 40 -4.38 -14.40 -7.71
N GLU A 41 -4.67 -13.79 -8.86
CA GLU A 41 -4.02 -12.56 -9.28
C GLU A 41 -4.35 -11.38 -8.35
N LYS A 42 -5.61 -11.25 -7.94
CA LYS A 42 -6.02 -10.25 -6.93
C LYS A 42 -5.23 -10.44 -5.63
N MET A 43 -5.19 -11.68 -5.13
CA MET A 43 -4.52 -11.99 -3.87
C MET A 43 -3.00 -11.78 -3.95
N ALA A 44 -2.36 -12.05 -5.08
CA ALA A 44 -0.94 -11.76 -5.27
C ALA A 44 -0.64 -10.26 -5.14
N TRP A 45 -1.46 -9.40 -5.75
CA TRP A 45 -1.31 -7.94 -5.63
C TRP A 45 -1.56 -7.43 -4.20
N VAL A 46 -2.55 -8.01 -3.50
CA VAL A 46 -2.80 -7.71 -2.09
C VAL A 46 -1.60 -8.14 -1.23
N GLN A 47 -1.11 -9.36 -1.40
CA GLN A 47 0.06 -9.88 -0.67
C GLN A 47 1.29 -9.02 -0.90
N VAL A 48 1.58 -8.64 -2.15
CA VAL A 48 2.70 -7.74 -2.48
C VAL A 48 2.52 -6.40 -1.77
N SER A 49 1.32 -5.82 -1.77
CA SER A 49 1.02 -4.53 -1.12
C SER A 49 1.14 -4.56 0.42
N VAL A 50 0.96 -5.73 1.04
CA VAL A 50 1.05 -5.95 2.49
C VAL A 50 2.47 -6.31 2.92
N LEU A 51 3.12 -7.24 2.21
CA LEU A 51 4.37 -7.88 2.64
C LEU A 51 5.62 -7.15 2.17
N VAL A 52 5.51 -6.29 1.16
CA VAL A 52 6.64 -5.52 0.63
C VAL A 52 6.41 -4.04 0.98
N PRO A 53 7.00 -3.53 2.09
CA PRO A 53 6.82 -2.15 2.51
C PRO A 53 7.18 -1.17 1.39
N PHE A 54 6.33 -0.16 1.19
CA PHE A 54 6.46 0.92 0.19
C PHE A 54 6.38 0.45 -1.26
N LEU A 55 7.30 -0.43 -1.66
CA LEU A 55 7.46 -0.94 -3.01
C LEU A 55 6.25 -1.77 -3.46
N GLY A 56 5.60 -2.49 -2.54
CA GLY A 56 4.44 -3.32 -2.86
C GLY A 56 3.25 -2.51 -3.35
N GLY A 57 2.84 -1.51 -2.58
CA GLY A 57 1.77 -0.59 -2.96
C GLY A 57 2.14 0.23 -4.21
N LEU A 58 3.39 0.66 -4.32
CA LEU A 58 3.85 1.38 -5.52
C LEU A 58 3.81 0.50 -6.78
N ALA A 59 4.30 -0.74 -6.70
CA ALA A 59 4.25 -1.70 -7.79
C ALA A 59 2.80 -2.02 -8.18
N TYR A 60 1.90 -2.12 -7.20
CA TYR A 60 0.48 -2.25 -7.45
C TYR A 60 -0.06 -1.06 -8.25
N LEU A 61 0.17 0.18 -7.81
CA LEU A 61 -0.37 1.35 -8.50
C LEU A 61 0.15 1.53 -9.93
N ILE A 62 1.41 1.18 -10.17
CA ILE A 62 2.04 1.29 -11.50
C ILE A 62 1.58 0.17 -12.43
N PHE A 63 1.61 -1.09 -11.95
CA PHE A 63 1.39 -2.29 -12.76
C PHE A 63 0.07 -2.98 -12.43
N GLY A 64 -0.15 -3.34 -11.16
CA GLY A 64 -1.30 -4.14 -10.72
C GLY A 64 -2.67 -3.48 -10.97
N LYS A 65 -2.78 -2.17 -10.76
CA LYS A 65 -4.02 -1.40 -10.97
C LYS A 65 -4.56 -1.53 -12.40
N ARG A 66 -3.68 -1.66 -13.39
CA ARG A 66 -4.04 -1.80 -14.82
C ARG A 66 -4.48 -3.23 -15.18
N ARG A 67 -4.27 -4.19 -14.29
CA ARG A 67 -4.62 -5.60 -14.48
C ARG A 67 -6.07 -5.91 -14.10
N GLY A 68 -6.69 -5.05 -13.28
CA GLY A 68 -8.08 -5.20 -12.86
C GLY A 68 -8.97 -4.06 -13.37
N GLU A 69 -10.20 -4.39 -13.74
CA GLU A 69 -11.22 -3.43 -14.15
C GLU A 69 -12.02 -2.96 -12.93
N ARG A 70 -12.43 -1.69 -12.89
CA ARG A 70 -13.27 -1.20 -11.79
C ARG A 70 -14.61 -1.93 -11.81
N ILE A 71 -15.04 -2.36 -10.64
CA ILE A 71 -16.41 -2.84 -10.44
C ILE A 71 -17.33 -1.64 -10.67
N ARG A 72 -18.31 -1.77 -11.57
CA ARG A 72 -19.35 -0.75 -11.80
C ARG A 72 -20.42 -0.83 -10.73
#